data_AF-A0A3F2RGT2-F1
#
_entry.id   AF-A0A3F2RGT2-F1
#
_cell.length_a   1.000
_cell.length_b   1.000
_cell.length_c   1.000
_cell.angle_alpha   90.00
_cell.angle_beta   90.00
_cell.angle_gamma   90.00
#
_symmetry.space_group_name_H-M   'P 1'
#
loop_
_entity.id
_entity.type
_entity.pdbx_description
1 polymer ?
#
loop_
_entity_poly.entity_id
_entity_poly.type
_entity_poly.pdbx_seq_one_letter_code
_entity_poly.pdbx_strand_id
1 'polypeptide(L)'
;MNFFALFVVAASLASIQADVISHDQVIPFAQSAATSITNTVALKFKPQIFINNGCHPYPAVNGNGDTSGGLKPSGSESAGCKGSGYGSQVYGRSTWYNNVWAIMYSWYFPKDNPVTGMGHRHDWEHVVVWIDNPAMENPTILAVTPSAHSGYSTVLNE
;
A
#
# COMPACT_ATOMS: atom_id res chain seq x y z
N MET A 1 -9.01 -6.07 63.48
CA MET A 1 -9.11 -4.77 62.77
C MET A 1 -8.59 -5.02 61.36
N ASN A 2 -9.48 -5.28 60.40
CA ASN A 2 -9.12 -5.67 59.03
C ASN A 2 -8.90 -4.43 58.17
N PHE A 3 -7.68 -4.24 57.66
CA PHE A 3 -7.37 -3.22 56.66
C PHE A 3 -7.36 -3.87 55.27
N PHE A 4 -8.40 -3.58 54.47
CA PHE A 4 -8.39 -3.85 53.03
C PHE A 4 -7.60 -2.75 52.34
N ALA A 5 -6.45 -3.09 51.74
CA ALA A 5 -5.71 -2.18 50.88
C ALA A 5 -6.28 -2.24 49.46
N LEU A 6 -6.85 -1.13 48.96
CA LEU A 6 -7.20 -0.96 47.56
C LEU A 6 -5.93 -0.64 46.75
N PHE A 7 -5.56 -1.52 45.83
CA PHE A 7 -4.59 -1.22 44.78
C PHE A 7 -5.32 -0.57 43.60
N VAL A 8 -5.04 0.71 43.34
CA VAL A 8 -5.49 1.40 42.13
C VAL A 8 -4.44 1.14 41.04
N VAL A 9 -4.81 0.39 40.01
CA VAL A 9 -3.97 0.21 38.81
C VAL A 9 -4.26 1.39 37.88
N ALA A 10 -3.32 2.33 37.78
CA ALA A 10 -3.36 3.39 36.77
C ALA A 10 -2.93 2.79 35.43
N ALA A 11 -3.89 2.59 34.51
CA ALA A 11 -3.59 2.22 33.14
C ALA A 11 -3.11 3.46 32.38
N SER A 12 -1.82 3.53 32.04
CA SER A 12 -1.30 4.57 31.14
C SER A 12 -1.75 4.26 29.71
N LEU A 13 -2.63 5.09 29.16
CA LEU A 13 -2.92 5.10 27.73
C LEU A 13 -1.69 5.68 27.02
N ALA A 14 -0.84 4.83 26.46
CA ALA A 14 0.20 5.26 25.54
C ALA A 14 -0.48 5.68 24.22
N SER A 15 -0.59 6.98 23.98
CA SER A 15 -0.98 7.49 22.66
C SER A 15 0.21 7.32 21.72
N ILE A 16 0.08 6.44 20.72
CA ILE A 16 1.01 6.43 19.59
C ILE A 16 0.70 7.68 18.77
N GLN A 17 1.54 8.71 18.89
CA GLN A 17 1.44 9.91 18.07
C GLN A 17 2.09 9.59 16.72
N ALA A 18 1.26 9.30 15.71
CA ALA A 18 1.74 9.14 14.34
C ALA A 18 2.12 10.51 13.76
N ASP A 19 3.33 10.63 13.21
CA ASP A 19 3.83 11.87 12.60
C ASP A 19 3.80 11.84 11.06
N VAL A 20 3.97 13.02 10.45
CA VAL A 20 4.29 13.15 9.02
C VAL A 20 5.80 13.34 8.90
N ILE A 21 6.49 12.37 8.29
CA ILE A 21 7.95 12.33 8.18
C ILE A 21 8.42 12.51 6.74
N SER A 22 9.73 12.70 6.52
CA SER A 22 10.29 12.78 5.16
C SER A 22 9.99 11.49 4.37
N HIS A 23 9.71 11.62 3.07
CA HIS A 23 9.28 10.50 2.22
C HIS A 23 10.32 9.38 2.12
N ASP A 24 11.59 9.71 2.35
CA ASP A 24 12.73 8.78 2.32
C ASP A 24 13.10 8.21 3.71
N GLN A 25 12.38 8.58 4.77
CA GLN A 25 12.56 8.06 6.13
C GLN A 25 11.50 7.04 6.55
N VAL A 26 10.49 6.80 5.71
CA VAL A 26 9.49 5.77 5.98
C VAL A 26 10.12 4.40 5.74
N ILE A 27 10.14 3.57 6.79
CA ILE A 27 10.64 2.20 6.73
C ILE A 27 9.48 1.29 6.27
N PRO A 28 9.64 0.49 5.19
CA PRO A 28 8.61 -0.41 4.70
C PRO A 28 8.37 -1.57 5.67
N PHE A 29 7.21 -2.18 5.56
CA PHE A 29 6.91 -3.42 6.25
C PHE A 29 7.59 -4.59 5.56
N ALA A 30 8.05 -5.58 6.34
CA ALA A 30 8.40 -6.86 5.78
C ALA A 30 7.20 -7.49 5.05
N GLN A 31 7.46 -8.20 3.95
CA GLN A 31 6.39 -8.89 3.22
C GLN A 31 5.69 -9.91 4.14
N SER A 32 4.35 -9.87 4.16
CA SER A 32 3.53 -10.80 4.94
C SER A 32 3.84 -12.25 4.59
N ALA A 33 3.80 -13.14 5.59
CA ALA A 33 3.90 -14.58 5.39
C ALA A 33 2.59 -15.17 4.84
N ALA A 34 2.71 -16.25 4.07
CA ALA A 34 1.60 -17.00 3.47
C ALA A 34 0.91 -17.94 4.49
N THR A 35 0.32 -17.35 5.54
CA THR A 35 -0.27 -18.10 6.68
C THR A 35 -1.79 -18.23 6.62
N SER A 36 -2.44 -17.63 5.63
CA SER A 36 -3.88 -17.70 5.40
C SER A 36 -4.17 -17.82 3.91
N ILE A 37 -5.35 -18.35 3.55
CA ILE A 37 -5.81 -18.42 2.15
C ILE A 37 -5.67 -17.05 1.48
N THR A 38 -6.15 -16.00 2.15
CA THR A 38 -6.08 -14.61 1.70
C THR A 38 -4.65 -14.15 1.41
N ASN A 39 -3.70 -14.35 2.33
CA ASN A 39 -2.32 -13.93 2.12
C ASN A 39 -1.63 -14.77 1.05
N THR A 40 -1.90 -16.08 1.01
CA THR A 40 -1.34 -17.00 0.01
C THR A 40 -1.72 -16.56 -1.41
N VAL A 41 -3.00 -16.30 -1.67
CA VAL A 41 -3.42 -15.83 -3.01
C VAL A 41 -2.93 -14.42 -3.30
N ALA A 42 -2.91 -13.52 -2.31
CA ALA A 42 -2.37 -12.17 -2.49
C ALA A 42 -0.88 -12.18 -2.87
N LEU A 43 -0.10 -13.12 -2.33
CA LEU A 43 1.31 -13.29 -2.71
C LEU A 43 1.45 -13.97 -4.07
N LYS A 44 0.62 -14.97 -4.39
CA LYS A 44 0.60 -15.67 -5.69
C LYS A 44 0.31 -14.72 -6.86
N PHE A 45 -0.65 -13.82 -6.69
CA PHE A 45 -1.08 -12.89 -7.75
C PHE A 45 -0.46 -11.49 -7.65
N LYS A 46 0.62 -11.34 -6.87
CA LYS A 46 1.30 -10.05 -6.73
C LYS A 46 1.81 -9.58 -8.11
N PRO A 47 1.34 -8.42 -8.62
CA PRO A 47 1.70 -7.95 -9.94
C PRO A 47 3.14 -7.47 -10.02
N GLN A 48 3.69 -7.47 -11.22
CA GLN A 48 4.89 -6.72 -11.56
C GLN A 48 4.48 -5.31 -11.98
N ILE A 49 5.25 -4.31 -11.57
CA ILE A 49 5.07 -2.92 -12.00
C ILE A 49 6.30 -2.47 -12.78
N PHE A 50 6.07 -1.95 -13.99
CA PHE A 50 7.10 -1.31 -14.80
C PHE A 50 6.95 0.20 -14.71
N ILE A 51 7.99 0.87 -14.20
CA ILE A 51 8.02 2.32 -14.08
C ILE A 51 8.67 2.88 -15.34
N ASN A 52 7.86 3.35 -16.27
CA ASN A 52 8.35 3.95 -17.51
C ASN A 52 8.99 5.32 -17.25
N ASN A 53 8.38 6.13 -16.38
CA ASN A 53 8.81 7.45 -15.98
C ASN A 53 8.25 7.82 -14.58
N GLY A 54 8.49 9.05 -14.13
CA GLY A 54 8.04 9.49 -12.81
C GLY A 54 8.74 8.81 -11.62
N CYS A 55 8.06 8.77 -10.48
CA CYS A 55 8.60 8.21 -9.26
C CYS A 55 8.54 6.68 -9.24
N HIS A 56 9.46 6.05 -8.51
CA HIS A 56 9.33 4.65 -8.11
C HIS A 56 8.41 4.54 -6.88
N PRO A 57 7.86 3.35 -6.55
CA PRO A 57 7.02 3.21 -5.36
C PRO A 57 7.81 3.30 -4.06
N TYR A 58 7.26 4.02 -3.08
CA TYR A 58 7.79 4.24 -1.74
C TYR A 58 6.84 3.68 -0.67
N PRO A 59 7.34 3.37 0.53
CA PRO A 59 6.48 3.17 1.68
C PRO A 59 5.76 4.48 2.06
N ALA A 60 4.44 4.41 2.15
CA ALA A 60 3.58 5.52 2.56
C ALA A 60 3.44 5.65 4.08
N VAL A 61 3.61 4.55 4.81
CA VAL A 61 3.42 4.46 6.26
C VAL A 61 4.35 3.40 6.86
N ASN A 62 4.85 3.64 8.07
CA ASN A 62 5.73 2.71 8.81
C ASN A 62 5.00 2.02 9.98
N GLY A 63 5.71 1.17 10.73
CA GLY A 63 5.15 0.43 11.87
C GLY A 63 4.71 1.26 13.07
N ASN A 64 5.16 2.51 13.18
CA ASN A 64 4.70 3.45 14.23
C ASN A 64 3.43 4.20 13.80
N GLY A 65 3.00 4.06 12.54
CA GLY A 65 1.92 4.83 11.95
C GLY A 65 2.37 6.14 11.33
N ASP A 66 3.67 6.48 11.34
CA ASP A 66 4.17 7.68 10.69
C ASP A 66 3.96 7.58 9.18
N THR A 67 3.54 8.67 8.55
CA THR A 67 3.22 8.73 7.12
C THR A 67 4.21 9.56 6.33
N SER A 68 4.39 9.21 5.06
CA SER A 68 5.21 9.97 4.13
C SER A 68 4.62 11.36 3.90
N GLY A 69 5.40 12.39 4.17
CA GLY A 69 5.12 13.77 3.78
C GLY A 69 5.21 14.02 2.27
N GLY A 70 5.62 13.02 1.48
CA GLY A 70 5.74 13.12 0.03
C GLY A 70 6.77 14.15 -0.44
N LEU A 71 6.72 14.46 -1.74
CA LEU A 71 7.59 15.44 -2.38
C LEU A 71 6.78 16.56 -3.02
N LYS A 72 7.33 17.77 -2.99
CA LYS A 72 6.78 18.87 -3.80
C LYS A 72 6.95 18.52 -5.30
N PRO A 73 5.96 18.79 -6.16
CA PRO A 73 6.07 18.60 -7.61
C PRO A 73 6.99 19.66 -8.23
N SER A 74 8.29 19.48 -8.01
CA SER A 74 9.36 20.34 -8.50
C SER A 74 10.54 19.51 -9.00
N GLY A 75 11.40 20.12 -9.81
CA GLY A 75 12.43 19.41 -10.55
C GLY A 75 11.83 18.51 -11.64
N SER A 76 12.61 17.56 -12.13
CA SER A 76 12.13 16.57 -13.11
C SER A 76 11.11 15.61 -12.48
N GLU A 77 10.40 14.87 -13.35
CA GLU A 77 9.38 13.89 -12.99
C GLU A 77 9.83 12.92 -11.88
N SER A 78 11.08 12.48 -11.94
CA SER A 78 11.68 11.51 -11.00
C SER A 78 12.65 12.12 -9.98
N ALA A 79 12.83 13.45 -9.96
CA ALA A 79 13.77 14.10 -9.05
C ALA A 79 13.40 13.83 -7.58
N GLY A 80 14.33 13.21 -6.85
CA GLY A 80 14.18 12.87 -5.43
C GLY A 80 13.38 11.59 -5.14
N CYS A 81 12.88 10.87 -6.17
CA CYS A 81 12.01 9.71 -5.98
C CYS A 81 12.33 8.49 -6.87
N LYS A 82 13.61 8.22 -7.17
CA LYS A 82 14.05 7.03 -7.93
C LYS A 82 14.22 5.75 -7.09
N GLY A 83 13.84 5.79 -5.82
CA GLY A 83 13.91 4.64 -4.90
C GLY A 83 14.28 5.08 -3.48
N SER A 84 13.58 4.52 -2.49
CA SER A 84 13.92 4.72 -1.08
C SER A 84 15.18 3.96 -0.70
N GLY A 85 15.98 4.51 0.22
CA GLY A 85 17.11 3.80 0.81
C GLY A 85 16.70 2.55 1.60
N TYR A 86 15.43 2.44 2.00
CA TYR A 86 14.86 1.28 2.69
C TYR A 86 14.17 0.28 1.76
N GLY A 87 14.12 0.55 0.45
CA GLY A 87 13.43 -0.28 -0.52
C GLY A 87 11.98 0.16 -0.82
N SER A 88 11.32 -0.61 -1.68
CA SER A 88 9.96 -0.29 -2.19
C SER A 88 8.86 -0.92 -1.32
N GLN A 89 7.60 -0.59 -1.60
CA GLN A 89 6.43 -1.16 -0.93
C GLN A 89 5.26 -1.31 -1.91
N VAL A 90 4.52 -2.41 -1.77
CA VAL A 90 3.18 -2.58 -2.35
C VAL A 90 2.24 -2.98 -1.21
N TYR A 91 1.01 -2.48 -1.28
CA TYR A 91 -0.07 -2.74 -0.33
C TYR A 91 -1.08 -3.67 -0.95
N GLY A 92 -1.62 -4.62 -0.19
CA GLY A 92 -2.62 -5.57 -0.67
C GLY A 92 -3.85 -5.61 0.24
N ARG A 93 -5.05 -5.57 -0.34
CA ARG A 93 -6.32 -5.79 0.35
C ARG A 93 -7.25 -6.60 -0.52
N SER A 94 -8.04 -7.50 0.07
CA SER A 94 -8.93 -8.36 -0.69
C SER A 94 -10.28 -8.58 -0.02
N THR A 95 -11.27 -8.94 -0.83
CA THR A 95 -12.63 -9.25 -0.40
C THR A 95 -13.37 -10.02 -1.49
N TRP A 96 -14.46 -10.70 -1.11
CA TRP A 96 -15.50 -11.08 -2.07
C TRP A 96 -16.25 -9.82 -2.53
N TYR A 97 -16.54 -9.76 -3.83
CA TYR A 97 -17.40 -8.76 -4.44
C TYR A 97 -18.16 -9.41 -5.62
N ASN A 98 -19.49 -9.40 -5.57
CA ASN A 98 -20.35 -10.03 -6.58
C ASN A 98 -19.95 -11.47 -6.94
N ASN A 99 -19.68 -12.30 -5.93
CA ASN A 99 -19.27 -13.71 -6.05
C ASN A 99 -17.93 -13.94 -6.77
N VAL A 100 -17.10 -12.90 -6.92
CA VAL A 100 -15.72 -12.96 -7.42
C VAL A 100 -14.79 -12.48 -6.32
N TRP A 101 -13.58 -13.03 -6.22
CA TRP A 101 -12.59 -12.58 -5.25
C TRP A 101 -11.73 -11.48 -5.85
N ALA A 102 -11.77 -10.31 -5.23
CA ALA A 102 -11.01 -9.13 -5.63
C ALA A 102 -9.77 -9.00 -4.75
N ILE A 103 -8.61 -8.77 -5.37
CA ILE A 103 -7.37 -8.41 -4.69
C ILE A 103 -6.89 -7.07 -5.26
N MET A 104 -6.99 -6.01 -4.47
CA MET A 104 -6.45 -4.71 -4.81
C MET A 104 -4.99 -4.64 -4.34
N TYR A 105 -4.09 -4.35 -5.29
CA TYR A 105 -2.70 -4.00 -5.03
C TYR A 105 -2.51 -2.52 -5.26
N SER A 106 -1.86 -1.83 -4.35
CA SER A 106 -1.67 -0.39 -4.44
C SER A 106 -0.24 0.03 -4.16
N TRP A 107 0.20 1.07 -4.85
CA TRP A 107 1.51 1.68 -4.72
C TRP A 107 1.36 3.15 -4.39
N TYR A 108 2.24 3.62 -3.52
CA TYR A 108 2.36 5.03 -3.19
C TYR A 108 3.60 5.61 -3.87
N PHE A 109 3.46 6.79 -4.44
CA PHE A 109 4.55 7.57 -4.99
C PHE A 109 4.63 8.93 -4.28
N PRO A 110 5.85 9.44 -3.98
CA PRO A 110 5.98 10.69 -3.23
C PRO A 110 5.35 11.92 -3.91
N LYS A 111 5.26 11.92 -5.24
CA LYS A 111 4.62 12.96 -6.07
C LYS A 111 4.18 12.37 -7.41
N ASP A 112 3.21 13.02 -8.04
CA ASP A 112 2.98 12.97 -9.47
C ASP A 112 3.39 14.33 -10.06
N ASN A 113 4.27 14.33 -11.06
CA ASN A 113 4.81 15.54 -11.67
C ASN A 113 5.10 15.24 -13.14
N PRO A 114 4.08 15.19 -14.01
CA PRO A 114 4.28 14.87 -15.42
C PRO A 114 5.11 15.94 -16.14
N VAL A 115 5.06 17.19 -15.67
CA VAL A 115 5.87 18.30 -16.15
C VAL A 115 6.34 19.13 -14.95
N THR A 116 7.58 19.63 -14.97
CA THR A 116 8.14 20.46 -13.89
C THR A 116 7.17 21.58 -13.46
N GLY A 117 6.72 21.53 -12.20
CA GLY A 117 5.85 22.56 -11.62
C GLY A 117 4.36 22.35 -11.86
N MET A 118 3.97 21.27 -12.55
CA MET A 118 2.60 20.80 -12.74
C MET A 118 2.46 19.41 -12.11
N GLY A 119 1.36 19.16 -11.40
CA GLY A 119 1.12 17.89 -10.71
C GLY A 119 0.82 18.11 -9.23
N HIS A 120 1.03 17.08 -8.42
CA HIS A 120 0.69 17.09 -7.00
C HIS A 120 1.69 16.31 -6.14
N ARG A 121 1.72 16.70 -4.86
CA ARG A 121 2.36 15.93 -3.81
C ARG A 121 1.50 14.71 -3.52
N HIS A 122 2.14 13.57 -3.30
CA HIS A 122 1.52 12.25 -3.15
C HIS A 122 0.89 11.76 -4.45
N ASP A 123 0.97 10.47 -4.67
CA ASP A 123 0.21 9.79 -5.68
C ASP A 123 -0.03 8.35 -5.23
N TRP A 124 -1.21 7.83 -5.56
CA TRP A 124 -1.70 6.51 -5.18
C TRP A 124 -2.35 5.87 -6.38
N GLU A 125 -1.74 4.78 -6.85
CA GLU A 125 -2.26 3.99 -7.95
C GLU A 125 -2.53 2.58 -7.47
N HIS A 126 -3.43 1.87 -8.14
CA HIS A 126 -3.78 0.50 -7.78
C HIS A 126 -4.27 -0.31 -8.96
N VAL A 127 -4.19 -1.62 -8.80
CA VAL A 127 -4.78 -2.59 -9.72
C VAL A 127 -5.61 -3.58 -8.93
N VAL A 128 -6.80 -3.90 -9.44
CA VAL A 128 -7.62 -5.00 -8.90
C VAL A 128 -7.42 -6.22 -9.78
N VAL A 129 -6.94 -7.30 -9.17
CA VAL A 129 -6.92 -8.64 -9.79
C VAL A 129 -8.17 -9.37 -9.32
N TRP A 130 -8.99 -9.80 -10.27
CA TRP A 130 -10.21 -10.55 -10.03
C TRP A 130 -9.95 -12.02 -10.29
N ILE A 131 -10.17 -12.87 -9.29
CA ILE A 131 -10.03 -14.34 -9.42
C ILE A 131 -11.33 -15.03 -9.05
N ASP A 132 -11.53 -16.22 -9.60
CA ASP A 132 -12.72 -17.04 -9.37
C ASP A 132 -12.96 -17.38 -7.89
N ASN A 133 -12.02 -18.08 -7.25
CA ASN A 133 -12.14 -18.49 -5.86
C ASN A 133 -10.76 -18.69 -5.21
N PRO A 134 -10.46 -17.97 -4.11
CA PRO A 134 -9.14 -18.00 -3.50
C PRO A 134 -8.82 -19.34 -2.80
N ALA A 135 -9.82 -20.18 -2.51
CA ALA A 135 -9.65 -21.46 -1.85
C ALA A 135 -9.29 -22.61 -2.83
N MET A 136 -9.30 -22.36 -4.14
CA MET A 136 -8.88 -23.33 -5.14
C MET A 136 -7.35 -23.51 -5.10
N GLU A 137 -6.88 -24.71 -5.41
CA GLU A 137 -5.44 -24.98 -5.55
C GLU A 137 -4.82 -24.11 -6.68
N ASN A 138 -5.57 -23.95 -7.77
CA ASN A 138 -5.20 -23.15 -8.93
C ASN A 138 -6.33 -22.15 -9.28
N PRO A 139 -6.44 -21.02 -8.56
CA PRO A 139 -7.40 -19.98 -8.91
C PRO A 139 -7.07 -19.39 -10.28
N THR A 140 -8.10 -18.98 -11.01
CA THR A 140 -7.97 -18.39 -12.36
C THR A 140 -8.21 -16.89 -12.29
N ILE A 141 -7.35 -16.11 -12.95
CA ILE A 141 -7.61 -14.68 -13.16
C ILE A 141 -8.76 -14.54 -14.14
N LEU A 142 -9.79 -13.80 -13.75
CA LEU A 142 -10.95 -13.49 -14.59
C LEU A 142 -10.82 -12.12 -15.26
N ALA A 143 -10.24 -11.16 -14.54
CA ALA A 143 -10.01 -9.81 -15.05
C ALA A 143 -8.91 -9.10 -14.27
N VAL A 144 -8.38 -8.04 -14.85
CA VAL A 144 -7.46 -7.10 -14.21
C VAL A 144 -7.92 -5.67 -14.50
N THR A 145 -7.99 -4.84 -13.45
CA THR A 145 -8.56 -3.49 -13.51
C THR A 145 -7.59 -2.47 -12.92
N PRO A 146 -6.63 -1.93 -13.71
CA PRO A 146 -5.75 -0.85 -13.27
C PRO A 146 -6.49 0.49 -13.16
N SER A 147 -6.11 1.30 -12.18
CA SER A 147 -6.52 2.70 -12.05
C SER A 147 -6.01 3.54 -13.22
N ALA A 148 -6.81 4.54 -13.59
CA ALA A 148 -6.43 5.58 -14.52
C ALA A 148 -7.16 6.87 -14.12
N HIS A 149 -6.46 7.74 -13.39
CA HIS A 149 -7.04 8.94 -12.79
C HIS A 149 -8.30 8.61 -11.95
N SER A 150 -9.46 9.19 -12.28
CA SER A 150 -10.72 8.98 -11.56
C SER A 150 -11.48 7.71 -11.97
N GLY A 151 -10.91 6.89 -12.86
CA GLY A 151 -11.57 5.70 -13.42
C GLY A 151 -10.67 4.48 -13.46
N TYR A 152 -11.11 3.50 -14.25
CA TYR A 152 -10.42 2.24 -14.42
C TYR A 152 -10.44 1.80 -15.88
N SER A 153 -9.35 1.20 -16.33
CA SER A 153 -9.36 0.33 -17.52
C SER A 153 -9.60 -1.11 -17.06
N THR A 154 -10.33 -1.93 -17.81
CA THR A 154 -10.52 -3.35 -17.47
C THR A 154 -10.07 -4.23 -18.63
N VAL A 155 -9.24 -5.22 -18.31
CA VAL A 155 -8.82 -6.29 -19.22
C VAL A 155 -9.44 -7.59 -18.74
N LEU A 156 -10.22 -8.24 -19.60
CA LEU A 156 -10.80 -9.54 -19.32
C LEU A 156 -9.83 -10.65 -19.72
N ASN A 157 -9.84 -11.74 -18.96
CA ASN A 157 -9.17 -12.97 -19.37
C ASN A 157 -10.21 -13.84 -20.08
N GLU A 158 -10.09 -13.94 -21.41
CA GLU A 158 -10.96 -14.81 -22.25
C GLU A 158 -10.51 -16.28 -22.18
#